data_AF-A0A9E4SMR7-F1
#
_entry.id   AF-A0A9E4SMR7-F1
#
_cell.length_a   1.000
_cell.length_b   1.000
_cell.length_c   1.000
_cell.angle_alpha   90.00
_cell.angle_beta   90.00
_cell.angle_gamma   90.00
#
_symmetry.space_group_name_H-M   'P 1'
#
loop_
_entity.id
_entity.type
_entity.pdbx_description
1 polymer ?
#
loop_
_entity_poly.entity_id
_entity_poly.type
_entity_poly.pdbx_seq_one_letter_code
_entity_poly.pdbx_strand_id
1 'polypeptide(L)'
;SIFQNTPLLSWSNLTLANPETANPIGAASGGGLVVAFAVVVAMFAISIFLGFQWRWGVWWRSAVIFYTIWTLLYSTFFTNLDGLGSGVWQGLGYWIAQQDVARGNQPWYYYFVITPVYEFLPLLFGIIAAVYYTRRKDTFGRFLAYWVVATFVLYTVASEKMPWLLVNISLPLIVITGKFLGETIPRIEWRKGAPAAWLSLLVGVPLAIIILWRLALFGVGDDADSGLLLLVGLLTIMFLLVAGGVFMAIRVGRGNFVAFATIPVFLLLMALSIRTGLTASFRNGDTPLEMLVYTQTSPDVTQLMRDIAKAGADSGEEQALSITIDQTSGFTWPWAWYLRDYTRVNYPSYSGSTLEQAPDSPVVVVHSNNQAKVDDTLSPIYGDAELIKHRWWFPESTYRDVTVVKLLKGAVDRKAWRSVMDYWLYREGVADRIGSENAYLYVLPDFPRASNADD
;
A
#
# COMPACT_ATOMS: atom_id res chain seq x y z
N SER A 1 9.41 5.40 24.75
CA SER A 1 10.00 4.20 24.13
C SER A 1 9.99 3.05 25.12
N ILE A 2 9.51 1.88 24.70
CA ILE A 2 9.43 0.63 25.49
C ILE A 2 10.78 0.24 26.13
N PHE A 3 11.92 0.54 25.49
CA PHE A 3 13.25 0.27 26.05
C PHE A 3 13.71 1.37 27.03
N GLN A 4 13.36 2.63 26.75
CA GLN A 4 13.77 3.79 27.56
C GLN A 4 13.06 3.84 28.93
N ASN A 5 11.80 3.38 28.99
CA ASN A 5 10.96 3.47 30.18
C ASN A 5 11.06 2.21 31.07
N THR A 6 12.12 1.42 30.94
CA THR A 6 12.35 0.27 31.81
C THR A 6 12.89 0.72 33.17
N PRO A 7 12.61 -0.01 34.28
CA PRO A 7 13.17 0.31 35.60
C PRO A 7 14.70 0.34 35.66
N LEU A 8 15.37 -0.19 34.64
CA LEU A 8 16.82 -0.25 34.51
C LEU A 8 17.41 1.01 33.85
N LEU A 9 16.63 1.72 33.03
CA LEU A 9 17.09 2.86 32.23
C LEU A 9 16.37 4.17 32.61
N SER A 10 15.21 4.11 33.27
CA SER A 10 14.43 5.28 33.65
C SER A 10 15.10 6.21 34.67
N TRP A 11 16.04 5.69 35.48
CA TRP A 11 16.83 6.45 36.46
C TRP A 11 18.19 6.90 35.92
N SER A 12 18.60 6.37 34.77
CA SER A 12 19.84 6.72 34.11
C SER A 12 19.52 7.83 33.11
N ASN A 13 20.20 8.97 33.14
CA ASN A 13 20.06 10.04 32.13
C ASN A 13 20.58 9.61 30.73
N LEU A 14 20.25 8.39 30.29
CA LEU A 14 20.70 7.73 29.08
C LEU A 14 19.54 7.67 28.10
N THR A 15 19.57 8.42 27.00
CA THR A 15 18.54 8.31 25.96
C THR A 15 19.06 7.45 24.82
N LEU A 16 18.43 6.30 24.56
CA LEU A 16 18.83 5.39 23.47
C LEU A 16 18.08 5.62 22.16
N ALA A 17 16.84 6.10 22.24
CA ALA A 17 16.02 6.45 21.08
C ALA A 17 15.15 7.65 21.45
N ASN A 18 15.53 8.83 20.95
CA ASN A 18 14.83 10.07 21.28
C ASN A 18 13.40 10.09 20.68
N PRO A 19 12.35 10.30 21.49
CA PRO A 19 10.98 10.42 21.00
C PRO A 19 10.58 11.86 20.60
N GLU A 20 11.35 12.87 20.98
CA GLU A 20 11.02 14.29 20.86
C GLU A 20 11.77 14.99 19.73
N THR A 21 11.26 16.17 19.33
CA THR A 21 11.75 16.96 18.19
C THR A 21 12.97 17.83 18.49
N ALA A 22 13.36 18.00 19.75
CA ALA A 22 14.51 18.84 20.14
C ALA A 22 15.87 18.27 19.67
N ASN A 23 15.94 16.95 19.42
CA ASN A 23 17.04 16.30 18.73
C ASN A 23 16.48 15.43 17.61
N PRO A 24 17.31 14.94 16.67
CA PRO A 24 16.83 14.03 15.64
C PRO A 24 16.13 12.80 16.25
N ILE A 25 14.89 12.56 15.84
CA ILE A 25 14.08 11.44 16.35
C ILE A 25 14.84 10.12 16.14
N GLY A 26 14.85 9.29 17.17
CA GLY A 26 15.55 8.00 17.16
C GLY A 26 17.05 8.06 17.47
N ALA A 27 17.64 9.25 17.59
CA ALA A 27 19.05 9.36 17.97
C ALA A 27 19.26 9.03 19.45
N ALA A 28 20.42 8.45 19.78
CA ALA A 28 20.88 8.37 21.15
C ALA A 28 21.48 9.71 21.58
N SER A 29 21.39 10.05 22.87
CA SER A 29 21.98 11.28 23.41
C SER A 29 22.58 11.07 24.81
N GLY A 30 23.49 11.97 25.19
CA GLY A 30 24.23 11.88 26.45
C GLY A 30 25.02 10.57 26.56
N GLY A 31 24.95 9.91 27.72
CA GLY A 31 25.59 8.60 27.91
C GLY A 31 24.98 7.47 27.06
N GLY A 32 23.77 7.66 26.49
CA GLY A 32 23.15 6.70 25.59
C GLY A 32 23.98 6.43 24.34
N LEU A 33 24.78 7.42 23.88
CA LEU A 33 25.71 7.26 22.76
C LEU A 33 26.77 6.18 23.02
N VAL A 34 27.30 6.12 24.24
CA VAL A 34 28.33 5.13 24.62
C VAL A 34 27.75 3.73 24.60
N VAL A 35 26.52 3.57 25.14
CA VAL A 35 25.81 2.30 25.13
C VAL A 35 25.47 1.87 23.70
N ALA A 36 24.96 2.80 22.89
CA ALA A 36 24.67 2.55 21.48
C ALA A 36 25.90 2.06 20.72
N PHE A 37 27.03 2.76 20.87
CA PHE A 37 28.30 2.38 20.29
C PHE A 37 28.75 0.98 20.75
N ALA A 38 28.69 0.70 22.05
CA ALA A 38 29.07 -0.60 22.60
C ALA A 38 28.22 -1.75 22.05
N VAL A 39 26.90 -1.54 21.94
CA VAL A 39 25.96 -2.53 21.36
C VAL A 39 26.30 -2.79 19.89
N VAL A 40 26.53 -1.74 19.10
CA VAL A 40 26.90 -1.88 17.67
C VAL A 40 28.21 -2.65 17.52
N VAL A 41 29.25 -2.29 18.28
CA VAL A 41 30.55 -2.96 18.24
C VAL A 41 30.42 -4.42 18.65
N ALA A 42 29.65 -4.72 19.70
CA ALA A 42 29.41 -6.09 20.15
C ALA A 42 28.68 -6.92 19.09
N MET A 43 27.60 -6.38 18.49
CA MET A 43 26.85 -7.06 17.43
C MET A 43 27.71 -7.30 16.19
N PHE A 44 28.54 -6.33 15.81
CA PHE A 44 29.47 -6.47 14.70
C PHE A 44 30.53 -7.54 14.97
N ALA A 45 31.12 -7.55 16.17
CA ALA A 45 32.08 -8.56 16.59
C ALA A 45 31.46 -9.97 16.62
N ILE A 46 30.23 -10.11 17.14
CA ILE A 46 29.49 -11.37 17.12
C ILE A 46 29.21 -11.82 15.68
N SER A 47 28.80 -10.90 14.79
CA SER A 47 28.56 -11.20 13.38
C SER A 47 29.83 -11.72 12.68
N ILE A 48 30.98 -11.08 12.89
CA ILE A 48 32.28 -11.54 12.38
C ILE A 48 32.63 -12.91 12.95
N PHE A 49 32.48 -13.11 14.25
CA PHE A 49 32.79 -14.38 14.91
C PHE A 49 31.94 -15.52 14.34
N LEU A 50 30.63 -15.33 14.22
CA LEU A 50 29.72 -16.31 13.61
C LEU A 50 30.06 -16.56 12.14
N GLY A 51 30.41 -15.51 11.39
CA GLY A 51 30.85 -15.61 10.01
C GLY A 51 32.12 -16.43 9.84
N PHE A 52 33.08 -16.25 10.74
CA PHE A 52 34.33 -17.01 10.81
C PHE A 52 34.07 -18.50 11.11
N GLN A 53 33.20 -18.80 12.08
CA GLN A 53 32.83 -20.18 12.44
C GLN A 53 32.02 -20.91 11.35
N TRP A 54 31.27 -20.16 10.53
CA TRP A 54 30.40 -20.75 9.50
C TRP A 54 31.13 -21.05 8.19
N ARG A 55 31.40 -20.02 7.40
CA ARG A 55 32.03 -20.10 6.06
C ARG A 55 32.71 -18.77 5.75
N TRP A 56 33.85 -18.53 6.40
CA TRP A 56 34.58 -17.27 6.29
C TRP A 56 34.72 -16.77 4.85
N GLY A 57 35.17 -17.64 3.93
CA GLY A 57 35.39 -17.29 2.53
C GLY A 57 34.17 -16.76 1.78
N VAL A 58 32.96 -17.15 2.20
CA VAL A 58 31.70 -16.60 1.66
C VAL A 58 31.30 -15.35 2.45
N TRP A 59 31.33 -15.45 3.78
CA TRP A 59 30.86 -14.39 4.67
C TRP A 59 31.55 -13.05 4.43
N TRP A 60 32.90 -13.02 4.36
CA TRP A 60 33.61 -11.75 4.22
C TRP A 60 33.33 -11.09 2.86
N ARG A 61 33.17 -11.89 1.78
CA ARG A 61 32.82 -11.38 0.45
C ARG A 61 31.42 -10.77 0.46
N SER A 62 30.46 -11.47 1.06
CA SER A 62 29.10 -10.96 1.22
C SER A 62 29.08 -9.69 2.08
N ALA A 63 29.87 -9.65 3.16
CA ALA A 63 29.99 -8.48 4.02
C ALA A 63 30.60 -7.28 3.27
N VAL A 64 31.69 -7.48 2.51
CA VAL A 64 32.28 -6.41 1.67
C VAL A 64 31.27 -5.88 0.67
N ILE A 65 30.53 -6.75 -0.03
CA ILE A 65 29.50 -6.33 -0.99
C ILE A 65 28.40 -5.53 -0.30
N PHE A 66 27.87 -6.04 0.82
CA PHE A 66 26.83 -5.38 1.58
C PHE A 66 27.28 -4.01 2.10
N TYR A 67 28.41 -3.94 2.81
CA TYR A 67 28.90 -2.69 3.39
C TYR A 67 29.35 -1.69 2.33
N THR A 68 29.84 -2.13 1.16
CA THR A 68 30.11 -1.21 0.04
C THR A 68 28.83 -0.53 -0.43
N ILE A 69 27.78 -1.31 -0.71
CA ILE A 69 26.49 -0.77 -1.15
C ILE A 69 25.88 0.12 -0.05
N TRP A 70 25.88 -0.37 1.18
CA TRP A 70 25.35 0.35 2.33
C TRP A 70 26.08 1.67 2.55
N THR A 71 27.41 1.70 2.54
CA THR A 71 28.20 2.92 2.72
C THR A 71 27.92 3.92 1.60
N LEU A 72 27.87 3.49 0.33
CA LEU A 72 27.57 4.40 -0.77
C LEU A 72 26.16 5.01 -0.64
N LEU A 73 25.15 4.21 -0.34
CA LEU A 73 23.77 4.70 -0.26
C LEU A 73 23.52 5.56 0.99
N TYR A 74 23.98 5.11 2.16
CA TYR A 74 23.75 5.83 3.42
C TYR A 74 24.62 7.09 3.54
N SER A 75 25.77 7.17 2.87
CA SER A 75 26.55 8.41 2.81
C SER A 75 26.11 9.38 1.70
N THR A 76 25.04 9.04 0.96
CA THR A 76 24.60 9.79 -0.24
C THR A 76 25.78 9.98 -1.21
N PHE A 77 26.45 8.89 -1.55
CA PHE A 77 27.69 8.88 -2.35
C PHE A 77 28.75 9.84 -1.80
N PHE A 78 29.01 9.73 -0.49
CA PHE A 78 29.98 10.52 0.28
C PHE A 78 29.69 12.02 0.43
N THR A 79 28.50 12.50 0.04
CA THR A 79 28.10 13.89 0.25
C THR A 79 27.56 14.14 1.67
N ASN A 80 27.19 13.09 2.41
CA ASN A 80 26.69 13.15 3.78
C ASN A 80 27.24 11.99 4.64
N LEU A 81 28.44 12.15 5.20
CA LEU A 81 29.09 11.09 5.99
C LEU A 81 28.37 10.76 7.31
N ASP A 82 27.64 11.72 7.88
CA ASP A 82 26.82 11.52 9.08
C ASP A 82 25.71 10.48 8.85
N GLY A 83 25.31 10.30 7.59
CA GLY A 83 24.38 9.27 7.15
C GLY A 83 24.82 7.83 7.49
N LEU A 84 26.13 7.58 7.63
CA LEU A 84 26.63 6.27 8.09
C LEU A 84 26.26 6.03 9.56
N GLY A 85 26.44 7.03 10.42
CA GLY A 85 26.11 6.94 11.84
C GLY A 85 24.59 6.81 12.05
N SER A 86 23.81 7.67 11.39
CA SER A 86 22.34 7.63 11.48
C SER A 86 21.76 6.33 10.89
N GLY A 87 22.39 5.78 9.85
CA GLY A 87 21.99 4.51 9.24
C GLY A 87 22.14 3.29 10.13
N VAL A 88 23.13 3.27 11.03
CA VAL A 88 23.34 2.13 11.95
C VAL A 88 22.38 2.18 13.13
N TRP A 89 22.17 3.36 13.72
CA TRP A 89 21.43 3.49 14.98
C TRP A 89 20.11 4.23 14.85
N GLN A 90 20.13 5.44 14.27
CA GLN A 90 18.97 6.33 14.26
C GLN A 90 17.79 5.72 13.51
N GLY A 91 18.02 4.98 12.41
CA GLY A 91 16.96 4.27 11.70
C GLY A 91 16.20 3.28 12.59
N LEU A 92 16.92 2.47 13.38
CA LEU A 92 16.31 1.55 14.35
C LEU A 92 15.64 2.32 15.50
N GLY A 93 16.32 3.35 16.02
CA GLY A 93 15.77 4.19 17.08
C GLY A 93 14.48 4.90 16.67
N TYR A 94 14.37 5.31 15.40
CA TYR A 94 13.14 5.88 14.84
C TYR A 94 12.01 4.87 14.90
N TRP A 95 12.22 3.64 14.42
CA TRP A 95 11.22 2.56 14.47
C TRP A 95 10.79 2.21 15.90
N ILE A 96 11.72 2.25 16.85
CA ILE A 96 11.43 2.07 18.28
C ILE A 96 10.59 3.22 18.82
N ALA A 97 10.92 4.48 18.47
CA ALA A 97 10.16 5.65 18.87
C ALA A 97 8.74 5.66 18.27
N GLN A 98 8.57 5.16 17.04
CA GLN A 98 7.25 5.07 16.39
C GLN A 98 6.32 4.03 17.03
N GLN A 99 6.81 3.11 17.86
CA GLN A 99 5.93 2.15 18.55
C GLN A 99 4.90 2.83 19.45
N ASP A 100 5.27 3.95 20.07
CA ASP A 100 4.38 4.71 20.97
C ASP A 100 3.42 5.62 20.19
N VAL A 101 3.82 6.11 19.00
CA VAL A 101 3.01 7.00 18.15
C VAL A 101 1.91 6.22 17.42
N ALA A 102 2.21 4.99 17.00
CA ALA A 102 1.27 4.10 16.31
C ALA A 102 0.55 4.78 15.13
N ARG A 103 1.33 5.41 14.22
CA ARG A 103 0.78 6.17 13.08
C ARG A 103 -0.24 5.35 12.30
N GLY A 104 -1.37 5.97 11.97
CA GLY A 104 -2.51 5.34 11.32
C GLY A 104 -3.40 4.52 12.25
N ASN A 105 -2.87 3.96 13.35
CA ASN A 105 -3.61 3.14 14.33
C ASN A 105 -4.51 2.08 13.66
N GLN A 106 -3.92 1.32 12.72
CA GLN A 106 -4.63 0.27 11.98
C GLN A 106 -4.83 -0.99 12.82
N PRO A 107 -5.89 -1.78 12.56
CA PRO A 107 -6.12 -3.03 13.27
C PRO A 107 -4.98 -4.05 13.04
N TRP A 108 -4.79 -4.98 13.99
CA TRP A 108 -3.78 -6.04 13.88
C TRP A 108 -3.92 -6.88 12.60
N TYR A 109 -5.14 -7.01 12.08
CA TYR A 109 -5.43 -7.77 10.87
C TYR A 109 -5.27 -6.96 9.57
N TYR A 110 -4.75 -5.74 9.61
CA TYR A 110 -4.60 -4.86 8.44
C TYR A 110 -3.90 -5.55 7.26
N TYR A 111 -2.75 -6.21 7.50
CA TYR A 111 -2.03 -6.92 6.45
C TYR A 111 -2.74 -8.18 5.93
N PHE A 112 -3.67 -8.76 6.70
CA PHE A 112 -4.55 -9.83 6.21
C PHE A 112 -5.63 -9.33 5.26
N VAL A 113 -5.97 -8.03 5.30
CA VAL A 113 -6.97 -7.42 4.41
C VAL A 113 -6.31 -6.91 3.13
N ILE A 114 -5.21 -6.15 3.24
CA ILE A 114 -4.58 -5.51 2.07
C ILE A 114 -3.81 -6.51 1.19
N THR A 115 -3.15 -7.53 1.76
CA THR A 115 -2.34 -8.49 0.98
C THR A 115 -3.18 -9.27 -0.03
N PRO A 116 -4.36 -9.83 0.29
CA PRO A 116 -5.22 -10.49 -0.71
C PRO A 116 -5.79 -9.54 -1.77
N VAL A 117 -5.84 -8.23 -1.51
CA VAL A 117 -6.36 -7.25 -2.48
C VAL A 117 -5.33 -6.96 -3.58
N TYR A 118 -4.06 -6.83 -3.21
CA TYR A 118 -3.00 -6.40 -4.15
C TYR A 118 -2.03 -7.51 -4.55
N GLU A 119 -1.80 -8.48 -3.67
CA GLU A 119 -0.72 -9.46 -3.77
C GLU A 119 -1.25 -10.90 -3.84
N PHE A 120 -2.47 -11.08 -4.35
CA PHE A 120 -3.14 -12.39 -4.39
C PHE A 120 -2.36 -13.47 -5.17
N LEU A 121 -1.65 -13.11 -6.25
CA LEU A 121 -0.82 -14.05 -7.00
C LEU A 121 0.35 -14.59 -6.15
N PRO A 122 1.26 -13.73 -5.65
CA PRO A 122 2.36 -14.21 -4.83
C PRO A 122 1.91 -14.71 -3.46
N LEU A 123 0.75 -14.28 -2.95
CA LEU A 123 0.15 -14.83 -1.74
C LEU A 123 -0.27 -16.29 -1.94
N LEU A 124 -1.06 -16.60 -2.99
CA LEU A 124 -1.54 -17.95 -3.26
C LEU A 124 -0.39 -18.92 -3.48
N PHE A 125 0.51 -18.59 -4.42
CA PHE A 125 1.64 -19.45 -4.73
C PHE A 125 2.67 -19.47 -3.60
N GLY A 126 2.84 -18.36 -2.88
CA GLY A 126 3.77 -18.28 -1.77
C GLY A 126 3.38 -19.18 -0.59
N ILE A 127 2.08 -19.25 -0.26
CA ILE A 127 1.58 -20.19 0.76
C ILE A 127 1.82 -21.64 0.32
N ILE A 128 1.47 -21.98 -0.93
CA ILE A 128 1.69 -23.32 -1.48
C ILE A 128 3.19 -23.68 -1.44
N ALA A 129 4.04 -22.75 -1.87
CA ALA A 129 5.49 -22.91 -1.91
C ALA A 129 6.09 -23.07 -0.51
N ALA A 130 5.64 -22.28 0.47
CA ALA A 130 6.10 -22.36 1.85
C ALA A 130 5.81 -23.75 2.44
N VAL A 131 4.60 -24.28 2.25
CA VAL A 131 4.24 -25.63 2.69
C VAL A 131 5.06 -26.69 1.94
N TYR A 132 5.20 -26.55 0.62
CA TYR A 132 5.95 -27.48 -0.23
C TYR A 132 7.41 -27.59 0.19
N TYR A 133 8.12 -26.46 0.34
CA TYR A 133 9.54 -26.45 0.68
C TYR A 133 9.82 -26.84 2.12
N THR A 134 8.92 -26.51 3.05
CA THR A 134 9.01 -26.97 4.43
C THR A 134 8.91 -28.49 4.51
N ARG A 135 7.96 -29.10 3.78
CA ARG A 135 7.81 -30.56 3.73
C ARG A 135 8.98 -31.26 3.03
N ARG A 136 9.52 -30.67 1.96
CA ARG A 136 10.68 -31.23 1.24
C ARG A 136 12.02 -30.99 1.93
N LYS A 137 12.05 -30.22 3.03
CA LYS A 137 13.27 -29.82 3.74
C LYS A 137 14.28 -29.11 2.83
N ASP A 138 13.82 -28.41 1.80
CA ASP A 138 14.69 -27.58 0.97
C ASP A 138 15.26 -26.43 1.81
N THR A 139 16.58 -26.26 1.83
CA THR A 139 17.23 -25.30 2.75
C THR A 139 16.89 -23.87 2.37
N PHE A 140 17.01 -23.52 1.09
CA PHE A 140 16.72 -22.17 0.62
C PHE A 140 15.22 -21.86 0.65
N GLY A 141 14.37 -22.80 0.24
CA GLY A 141 12.92 -22.64 0.32
C GLY A 141 12.39 -22.52 1.75
N ARG A 142 12.99 -23.21 2.74
CA ARG A 142 12.68 -23.01 4.16
C ARG A 142 13.10 -21.64 4.66
N PHE A 143 14.26 -21.13 4.21
CA PHE A 143 14.66 -19.76 4.51
C PHE A 143 13.66 -18.74 3.94
N LEU A 144 13.23 -18.91 2.69
CA LEU A 144 12.23 -18.02 2.09
C LEU A 144 10.87 -18.10 2.81
N ALA A 145 10.44 -19.30 3.19
CA ALA A 145 9.21 -19.49 3.98
C ALA A 145 9.32 -18.82 5.35
N TYR A 146 10.47 -18.97 6.02
CA TYR A 146 10.77 -18.24 7.24
C TYR A 146 10.72 -16.72 7.01
N TRP A 147 11.31 -16.22 5.92
CA TRP A 147 11.35 -14.79 5.62
C TRP A 147 9.93 -14.22 5.40
N VAL A 148 9.06 -14.94 4.69
CA VAL A 148 7.64 -14.58 4.55
C VAL A 148 6.95 -14.52 5.92
N VAL A 149 7.06 -15.57 6.73
CA VAL A 149 6.38 -15.64 8.03
C VAL A 149 6.92 -14.57 8.99
N ALA A 150 8.24 -14.39 9.04
CA ALA A 150 8.88 -13.42 9.92
C ALA A 150 8.50 -11.99 9.56
N THR A 151 8.55 -11.61 8.28
CA THR A 151 8.14 -10.27 7.85
C THR A 151 6.67 -10.02 8.13
N PHE A 152 5.80 -10.99 7.79
CA PHE A 152 4.38 -10.87 8.06
C PHE A 152 4.10 -10.66 9.57
N VAL A 153 4.69 -11.47 10.45
CA VAL A 153 4.53 -11.35 11.90
C VAL A 153 5.08 -10.01 12.41
N LEU A 154 6.29 -9.62 11.99
CA LEU A 154 6.93 -8.38 12.46
C LEU A 154 6.08 -7.15 12.11
N TYR A 155 5.58 -7.05 10.88
CA TYR A 155 4.76 -5.90 10.45
C TYR A 155 3.34 -5.94 11.00
N THR A 156 2.77 -7.13 11.27
CA THR A 156 1.51 -7.26 12.00
C THR A 156 1.65 -6.78 13.46
N VAL A 157 2.77 -7.06 14.11
CA VAL A 157 3.02 -6.68 15.51
C VAL A 157 3.43 -5.22 15.66
N ALA A 158 4.21 -4.68 14.71
CA ALA A 158 4.65 -3.28 14.74
C ALA A 158 3.47 -2.31 14.88
N SER A 159 3.56 -1.32 15.77
CA SER A 159 2.46 -0.35 15.98
C SER A 159 2.17 0.48 14.74
N GLU A 160 3.20 0.94 14.02
CA GLU A 160 3.03 1.62 12.74
C GLU A 160 2.62 0.61 11.67
N LYS A 161 1.45 0.84 11.07
CA LYS A 161 0.86 -0.02 10.05
C LYS A 161 0.37 0.84 8.91
N MET A 162 1.05 0.72 7.78
CA MET A 162 0.84 1.58 6.63
C MET A 162 0.98 0.79 5.34
N PRO A 163 0.33 1.23 4.24
CA PRO A 163 0.34 0.48 2.98
C PRO A 163 1.75 0.29 2.41
N TRP A 164 2.65 1.27 2.57
CA TRP A 164 4.02 1.18 2.06
C TRP A 164 4.86 0.08 2.71
N LEU A 165 4.51 -0.39 3.91
CA LEU A 165 5.23 -1.49 4.55
C LEU A 165 4.88 -2.85 3.95
N LEU A 166 3.79 -2.94 3.17
CA LEU A 166 3.39 -4.15 2.45
C LEU A 166 4.53 -4.69 1.58
N VAL A 167 5.36 -3.81 1.01
CA VAL A 167 6.51 -4.20 0.17
C VAL A 167 7.44 -5.22 0.85
N ASN A 168 7.61 -5.11 2.17
CA ASN A 168 8.47 -6.00 2.94
C ASN A 168 7.87 -7.41 3.10
N ILE A 169 6.55 -7.53 2.98
CA ILE A 169 5.80 -8.79 2.96
C ILE A 169 5.72 -9.33 1.52
N SER A 170 5.46 -8.45 0.55
CA SER A 170 5.33 -8.81 -0.87
C SER A 170 6.62 -9.39 -1.43
N LEU A 171 7.77 -8.77 -1.13
CA LEU A 171 9.07 -9.18 -1.70
C LEU A 171 9.39 -10.66 -1.44
N PRO A 172 9.41 -11.18 -0.19
CA PRO A 172 9.68 -12.59 0.04
C PRO A 172 8.61 -13.51 -0.57
N LEU A 173 7.33 -13.09 -0.60
CA LEU A 173 6.25 -13.84 -1.27
C LEU A 173 6.50 -13.99 -2.77
N ILE A 174 6.95 -12.92 -3.44
CA ILE A 174 7.28 -12.92 -4.87
C ILE A 174 8.47 -13.84 -5.13
N VAL A 175 9.53 -13.77 -4.31
CA VAL A 175 10.74 -14.59 -4.50
C VAL A 175 10.44 -16.08 -4.32
N ILE A 176 9.69 -16.47 -3.27
CA ILE A 176 9.34 -17.88 -3.04
C ILE A 176 8.37 -18.41 -4.12
N THR A 177 7.47 -17.55 -4.61
CA THR A 177 6.59 -17.85 -5.74
C THR A 177 7.40 -18.09 -7.02
N GLY A 178 8.35 -17.20 -7.33
CA GLY A 178 9.22 -17.33 -8.49
C GLY A 178 10.05 -18.61 -8.46
N LYS A 179 10.64 -18.95 -7.31
CA LYS A 179 11.36 -20.24 -7.12
C LYS A 179 10.44 -21.44 -7.34
N PHE A 180 9.24 -21.41 -6.75
CA PHE A 180 8.28 -22.50 -6.87
C PHE A 180 7.82 -22.75 -8.31
N LEU A 181 7.44 -21.68 -9.02
CA LEU A 181 7.04 -21.76 -10.42
C LEU A 181 8.22 -22.17 -11.31
N GLY A 182 9.40 -21.59 -11.07
CA GLY A 182 10.64 -21.89 -11.80
C GLY A 182 11.12 -23.34 -11.63
N GLU A 183 10.78 -24.01 -10.54
CA GLU A 183 11.06 -25.44 -10.35
C GLU A 183 9.92 -26.36 -10.80
N THR A 184 8.68 -25.87 -10.82
CA THR A 184 7.50 -26.68 -11.11
C THR A 184 7.22 -26.75 -12.62
N ILE A 185 7.25 -25.61 -13.32
CA ILE A 185 6.90 -25.52 -14.74
C ILE A 185 7.89 -26.31 -15.62
N PRO A 186 9.22 -26.24 -15.42
CA PRO A 186 10.16 -27.01 -16.25
C PRO A 186 10.07 -28.54 -16.08
N ARG A 187 9.41 -29.03 -15.02
CA ARG A 187 9.17 -30.46 -14.81
C ARG A 187 8.05 -31.02 -15.69
N ILE A 188 7.37 -30.16 -16.45
CA ILE A 188 6.29 -30.58 -17.34
C ILE A 188 6.88 -31.42 -18.48
N GLU A 189 6.47 -32.68 -18.54
CA GLU A 189 6.80 -33.57 -19.64
C GLU A 189 5.78 -33.40 -20.77
N TRP A 190 6.05 -32.43 -21.64
CA TRP A 190 5.17 -32.06 -22.77
C TRP A 190 4.80 -33.24 -23.68
N ARG A 191 5.69 -34.23 -23.80
CA ARG A 191 5.51 -35.43 -24.63
C ARG A 191 4.44 -36.40 -24.10
N LYS A 192 4.10 -36.34 -22.81
CA LYS A 192 3.10 -37.24 -22.20
C LYS A 192 1.65 -36.89 -22.57
N GLY A 193 1.39 -35.69 -23.10
CA GLY A 193 0.07 -35.24 -23.49
C GLY A 193 0.04 -34.75 -24.94
N ALA A 194 -1.08 -34.95 -25.62
CA ALA A 194 -1.31 -34.39 -26.94
C ALA A 194 -1.56 -32.86 -26.83
N PRO A 195 -1.21 -32.05 -27.85
CA PRO A 195 -1.44 -30.60 -27.83
C PRO A 195 -2.89 -30.20 -27.50
N ALA A 196 -3.88 -30.93 -28.04
CA ALA A 196 -5.30 -30.70 -27.74
C ALA A 196 -5.64 -30.88 -26.25
N ALA A 197 -4.94 -31.79 -25.57
CA ALA A 197 -5.14 -32.07 -24.15
C ALA A 197 -4.51 -30.99 -23.24
N TRP A 198 -3.44 -30.34 -23.70
CA TRP A 198 -2.87 -29.17 -23.03
C TRP A 198 -3.74 -27.93 -23.22
N LEU A 199 -4.25 -27.73 -24.44
CA LEU A 199 -5.20 -26.65 -24.74
C LEU A 199 -6.49 -26.78 -23.91
N SER A 200 -7.01 -27.99 -23.72
CA SER A 200 -8.21 -28.20 -22.90
C SER A 200 -7.99 -27.84 -21.44
N LEU A 201 -6.78 -28.00 -20.89
CA LEU A 201 -6.45 -27.55 -19.53
C LEU A 201 -6.24 -26.03 -19.46
N LEU A 202 -5.64 -25.42 -20.49
CA LEU A 202 -5.46 -23.97 -20.55
C LEU A 202 -6.80 -23.23 -20.56
N VAL A 203 -7.82 -23.76 -21.21
CA VAL A 203 -9.19 -23.18 -21.25
C VAL A 203 -10.06 -23.71 -20.11
N GLY A 204 -9.97 -25.00 -19.82
CA GLY A 204 -10.82 -25.68 -18.86
C GLY A 204 -10.57 -25.25 -17.41
N VAL A 205 -9.33 -24.94 -17.03
CA VAL A 205 -9.01 -24.49 -15.66
C VAL A 205 -9.59 -23.10 -15.38
N PRO A 206 -9.37 -22.06 -16.22
CA PRO A 206 -10.02 -20.76 -16.02
C PRO A 206 -11.55 -20.86 -16.09
N LEU A 207 -12.09 -21.65 -17.01
CA LEU A 207 -13.54 -21.86 -17.11
C LEU A 207 -14.11 -22.49 -15.83
N ALA A 208 -13.43 -23.49 -15.26
CA ALA A 208 -13.82 -24.08 -13.98
C ALA A 208 -13.81 -23.02 -12.86
N ILE A 209 -12.79 -22.16 -12.80
CA ILE A 209 -12.71 -21.08 -11.81
C ILE A 209 -13.89 -20.11 -11.96
N ILE A 210 -14.22 -19.70 -13.19
CA ILE A 210 -15.33 -18.79 -13.48
C ILE A 210 -16.67 -19.41 -13.09
N ILE A 211 -16.89 -20.69 -13.41
CA ILE A 211 -18.12 -21.40 -13.04
C ILE A 211 -18.23 -21.53 -11.52
N LEU A 212 -17.14 -21.89 -10.83
CA LEU A 212 -17.10 -21.95 -9.36
C LEU A 212 -17.43 -20.60 -8.75
N TRP A 213 -16.82 -19.52 -9.25
CA TRP A 213 -17.08 -18.15 -8.83
C TRP A 213 -18.56 -17.78 -9.02
N ARG A 214 -19.13 -18.09 -10.20
CA ARG A 214 -20.56 -17.84 -10.50
C ARG A 214 -21.49 -18.60 -9.55
N LEU A 215 -21.25 -19.90 -9.35
CA LEU A 215 -22.08 -20.75 -8.50
C LEU A 215 -21.97 -20.37 -7.02
N ALA A 216 -20.77 -20.06 -6.54
CA ALA A 216 -20.55 -19.67 -5.16
C ALA A 216 -21.22 -18.32 -4.84
N LEU A 217 -21.05 -17.35 -5.73
CA LEU A 217 -21.37 -15.96 -5.41
C LEU A 217 -22.69 -15.48 -5.98
N PHE A 218 -23.05 -15.81 -7.21
CA PHE A 218 -24.21 -15.18 -7.85
C PHE A 218 -25.49 -16.01 -7.76
N GLY A 219 -25.42 -17.25 -7.27
CA GLY A 219 -26.56 -18.16 -7.33
C GLY A 219 -27.00 -18.37 -8.78
N VAL A 220 -28.17 -18.98 -8.98
CA VAL A 220 -28.63 -19.31 -10.33
C VAL A 220 -30.05 -18.81 -10.55
N GLY A 221 -30.16 -17.59 -11.11
CA GLY A 221 -31.41 -16.97 -11.57
C GLY A 221 -32.42 -16.66 -10.45
N ASP A 222 -33.20 -15.58 -10.61
CA ASP A 222 -34.38 -15.34 -9.79
C ASP A 222 -35.63 -16.04 -10.36
N ASP A 223 -35.61 -16.35 -11.67
CA ASP A 223 -36.64 -17.16 -12.35
C ASP A 223 -36.39 -18.66 -12.14
N ALA A 224 -37.39 -19.37 -11.62
CA ALA A 224 -37.27 -20.78 -11.25
C ALA A 224 -36.90 -21.71 -12.43
N ASP A 225 -37.46 -21.47 -13.62
CA ASP A 225 -37.26 -22.34 -14.79
C ASP A 225 -35.91 -22.11 -15.50
N SER A 226 -35.53 -20.84 -15.70
CA SER A 226 -34.24 -20.50 -16.32
C SER A 226 -33.07 -20.70 -15.35
N GLY A 227 -33.30 -20.51 -14.05
CA GLY A 227 -32.35 -20.75 -12.98
C GLY A 227 -31.98 -22.23 -12.84
N LEU A 228 -32.97 -23.14 -12.88
CA LEU A 228 -32.69 -24.57 -12.81
C LEU A 228 -31.88 -25.05 -14.02
N LEU A 229 -32.25 -24.65 -15.24
CA LEU A 229 -31.54 -25.02 -16.46
C LEU A 229 -30.09 -24.52 -16.47
N LEU A 230 -29.87 -23.26 -16.08
CA LEU A 230 -28.53 -22.71 -15.95
C LEU A 230 -27.71 -23.46 -14.89
N LEU A 231 -28.33 -23.87 -13.78
CA LEU A 231 -27.64 -24.56 -12.69
C LEU A 231 -27.19 -25.94 -13.15
N VAL A 232 -28.12 -26.71 -13.73
CA VAL A 232 -27.84 -28.03 -14.28
C VAL A 232 -26.79 -27.94 -15.38
N GLY A 233 -26.87 -26.93 -16.27
CA GLY A 233 -25.87 -26.68 -17.30
C GLY A 233 -24.48 -26.41 -16.72
N LEU A 234 -24.36 -25.48 -15.77
CA LEU A 234 -23.09 -25.16 -15.11
C LEU A 234 -22.51 -26.35 -14.35
N LEU A 235 -23.34 -27.11 -13.63
CA LEU A 235 -22.92 -28.32 -12.92
C LEU A 235 -22.49 -29.43 -13.87
N THR A 236 -23.17 -29.59 -15.01
CA THR A 236 -22.81 -30.56 -16.05
C THR A 236 -21.46 -30.20 -16.67
N ILE A 237 -21.25 -28.93 -17.04
CA ILE A 237 -19.96 -28.46 -17.56
C ILE A 237 -18.87 -28.65 -16.50
N MET A 238 -19.13 -28.29 -15.24
CA MET A 238 -18.20 -28.51 -14.13
C MET A 238 -17.83 -29.98 -13.98
N PHE A 239 -18.81 -30.88 -14.04
CA PHE A 239 -18.59 -32.32 -13.97
C PHE A 239 -17.71 -32.80 -15.12
N LEU A 240 -17.97 -32.36 -16.36
CA LEU A 240 -17.15 -32.70 -17.52
C LEU A 240 -15.71 -32.17 -17.39
N LEU A 241 -15.53 -30.95 -16.88
CA LEU A 241 -14.21 -30.38 -16.63
C LEU A 241 -13.43 -31.16 -15.57
N VAL A 242 -14.10 -31.54 -14.47
CA VAL A 242 -13.49 -32.35 -13.41
C VAL A 242 -13.16 -33.75 -13.92
N ALA A 243 -14.09 -34.42 -14.62
CA ALA A 243 -13.86 -35.73 -15.20
C ALA A 243 -12.71 -35.71 -16.23
N GLY A 244 -12.67 -34.69 -17.10
CA GLY A 244 -11.56 -34.46 -18.03
C GLY A 244 -10.23 -34.21 -17.31
N GLY A 245 -10.25 -33.43 -16.23
CA GLY A 245 -9.08 -33.18 -15.38
C GLY A 245 -8.56 -34.45 -14.70
N VAL A 246 -9.45 -35.27 -14.14
CA VAL A 246 -9.10 -36.57 -13.54
C VAL A 246 -8.55 -37.54 -14.59
N PHE A 247 -9.21 -37.63 -15.74
CA PHE A 247 -8.73 -38.43 -16.88
C PHE A 247 -7.31 -38.00 -17.28
N MET A 248 -7.07 -36.69 -17.37
CA MET A 248 -5.75 -36.14 -17.68
C MET A 248 -4.73 -36.47 -16.59
N ALA A 249 -5.08 -36.33 -15.31
CA ALA A 249 -4.20 -36.65 -14.20
C ALA A 249 -3.79 -38.14 -14.19
N ILE A 250 -4.68 -39.04 -14.59
CA ILE A 250 -4.39 -40.46 -14.76
C ILE A 250 -3.48 -40.68 -15.99
N ARG A 251 -3.79 -40.03 -17.13
CA ARG A 251 -3.08 -40.20 -18.41
C ARG A 251 -1.64 -39.71 -18.36
N VAL A 252 -1.42 -38.50 -17.83
CA VAL A 252 -0.12 -37.81 -17.87
C VAL A 252 0.63 -37.89 -16.55
N GLY A 253 -0.02 -38.41 -15.50
CA GLY A 253 0.48 -38.48 -14.14
C GLY A 253 0.15 -37.22 -13.33
N ARG A 254 -0.21 -37.41 -12.05
CA ARG A 254 -0.63 -36.33 -11.13
C ARG A 254 0.37 -35.18 -11.04
N GLY A 255 1.68 -35.50 -10.99
CA GLY A 255 2.73 -34.48 -10.91
C GLY A 255 2.76 -33.57 -12.14
N ASN A 256 2.64 -34.16 -13.33
CA ASN A 256 2.64 -33.44 -14.60
C ASN A 256 1.35 -32.63 -14.78
N PHE A 257 0.20 -33.20 -14.40
CA PHE A 257 -1.09 -32.50 -14.40
C PHE A 257 -1.08 -31.27 -13.50
N VAL A 258 -0.62 -31.40 -12.24
CA VAL A 258 -0.55 -30.26 -11.31
C VAL A 258 0.42 -29.18 -11.81
N ALA A 259 1.59 -29.59 -12.33
CA ALA A 259 2.55 -28.66 -12.89
C ALA A 259 1.98 -27.89 -14.09
N PHE A 260 1.24 -28.57 -14.98
CA PHE A 260 0.58 -27.92 -16.09
C PHE A 260 -0.58 -27.01 -15.66
N ALA A 261 -1.47 -27.48 -14.76
CA ALA A 261 -2.61 -26.72 -14.26
C ALA A 261 -2.19 -25.44 -13.52
N THR A 262 -0.95 -25.38 -13.03
CA THR A 262 -0.36 -24.17 -12.44
C THR A 262 -0.24 -23.03 -13.46
N ILE A 263 0.00 -23.33 -14.74
CA ILE A 263 0.18 -22.33 -15.80
C ILE A 263 -1.08 -21.46 -16.00
N PRO A 264 -2.27 -22.01 -16.32
CA PRO A 264 -3.45 -21.18 -16.54
C PRO A 264 -3.89 -20.42 -15.28
N VAL A 265 -3.72 -21.00 -14.08
CA VAL A 265 -3.98 -20.29 -12.82
C VAL A 265 -3.02 -19.10 -12.68
N PHE A 266 -1.73 -19.31 -12.92
CA PHE A 266 -0.74 -18.24 -12.89
C PHE A 266 -1.06 -17.14 -13.91
N LEU A 267 -1.36 -17.50 -15.16
CA LEU A 267 -1.67 -16.53 -16.22
C LEU A 267 -2.92 -15.71 -15.89
N LEU A 268 -3.98 -16.35 -15.38
CA LEU A 268 -5.19 -15.66 -14.94
C LEU A 268 -4.89 -14.66 -13.82
N LEU A 269 -4.19 -15.10 -12.77
CA LEU A 269 -3.83 -14.23 -11.65
C LEU A 269 -2.84 -13.14 -12.07
N MET A 270 -1.95 -13.41 -13.04
CA MET A 270 -1.01 -12.43 -13.56
C MET A 270 -1.75 -11.33 -14.32
N ALA A 271 -2.69 -11.69 -15.19
CA ALA A 271 -3.53 -10.72 -15.88
C ALA A 271 -4.31 -9.84 -14.90
N LEU A 272 -4.89 -10.44 -13.85
CA LEU A 272 -5.57 -9.70 -12.79
C LEU A 272 -4.61 -8.81 -11.98
N SER A 273 -3.38 -9.28 -11.72
CA SER A 273 -2.36 -8.51 -10.99
C SER A 273 -1.92 -7.29 -11.79
N ILE A 274 -1.66 -7.46 -13.09
CA ILE A 274 -1.35 -6.36 -14.02
C ILE A 274 -2.49 -5.35 -14.02
N ARG A 275 -3.73 -5.82 -14.19
CA ARG A 275 -4.92 -4.94 -14.20
C ARG A 275 -5.11 -4.21 -12.87
N THR A 276 -4.87 -4.87 -11.74
CA THR A 276 -4.88 -4.27 -10.41
C THR A 276 -3.80 -3.20 -10.26
N GLY A 277 -2.56 -3.50 -10.68
CA GLY A 277 -1.44 -2.54 -10.64
C GLY A 277 -1.68 -1.32 -11.52
N LEU A 278 -2.20 -1.51 -12.74
CA LEU A 278 -2.56 -0.43 -13.65
C LEU A 278 -3.68 0.45 -13.06
N THR A 279 -4.70 -0.18 -12.47
CA THR A 279 -5.82 0.55 -11.86
C THR A 279 -5.34 1.36 -10.67
N ALA A 280 -4.57 0.76 -9.77
CA ALA A 280 -4.08 1.44 -8.57
C ALA A 280 -3.07 2.56 -8.86
N SER A 281 -2.26 2.42 -9.91
CA SER A 281 -1.18 3.38 -10.21
C SER A 281 -1.62 4.50 -11.16
N PHE A 282 -2.45 4.20 -12.16
CA PHE A 282 -2.76 5.15 -13.24
C PHE A 282 -4.21 5.62 -13.24
N ARG A 283 -5.16 4.76 -12.86
CA ARG A 283 -6.59 5.14 -12.87
C ARG A 283 -7.02 5.79 -11.55
N ASN A 284 -6.57 5.21 -10.44
CA ASN A 284 -6.91 5.63 -9.09
C ASN A 284 -5.67 6.16 -8.34
N GLY A 285 -4.65 6.64 -9.08
CA GLY A 285 -3.33 6.98 -8.51
C GLY A 285 -3.37 8.04 -7.41
N ASP A 286 -4.37 8.92 -7.46
CA ASP A 286 -4.64 9.93 -6.45
C ASP A 286 -6.01 9.76 -5.79
N THR A 287 -6.82 8.78 -6.20
CA THR A 287 -8.21 8.62 -5.75
C THR A 287 -8.33 7.50 -4.71
N PRO A 288 -8.91 7.76 -3.52
CA PRO A 288 -8.92 6.82 -2.39
C PRO A 288 -9.96 5.70 -2.51
N LEU A 289 -10.13 5.15 -3.72
CA LEU A 289 -10.80 3.87 -3.96
C LEU A 289 -9.85 2.69 -3.64
N GLU A 290 -8.54 2.95 -3.65
CA GLU A 290 -7.50 1.98 -3.33
C GLU A 290 -7.10 2.08 -1.85
N MET A 291 -7.00 0.94 -1.14
CA MET A 291 -6.48 0.92 0.23
C MET A 291 -5.01 1.35 0.32
N LEU A 292 -4.29 1.38 -0.82
CA LEU A 292 -2.92 1.90 -0.89
C LEU A 292 -2.86 3.42 -0.66
N VAL A 293 -3.99 4.13 -0.85
CA VAL A 293 -4.11 5.59 -0.65
C VAL A 293 -4.50 5.86 0.81
N TYR A 294 -3.50 6.00 1.67
CA TYR A 294 -3.70 6.31 3.09
C TYR A 294 -4.21 7.74 3.30
N THR A 295 -3.58 8.73 2.68
CA THR A 295 -4.02 10.14 2.65
C THR A 295 -3.29 10.77 1.48
N GLN A 296 -4.00 11.41 0.56
CA GLN A 296 -3.42 11.96 -0.65
C GLN A 296 -4.04 13.31 -0.99
N THR A 297 -3.27 14.14 -1.69
CA THR A 297 -3.77 15.37 -2.31
C THR A 297 -4.80 15.02 -3.37
N SER A 298 -5.92 15.73 -3.40
CA SER A 298 -6.98 15.47 -4.37
C SER A 298 -6.68 15.99 -5.78
N PRO A 299 -7.37 15.47 -6.81
CA PRO A 299 -7.42 16.04 -8.15
C PRO A 299 -7.84 17.52 -8.14
N ASP A 300 -8.76 17.93 -7.25
CA ASP A 300 -9.26 19.31 -7.16
C ASP A 300 -8.11 20.30 -6.91
N VAL A 301 -7.13 19.94 -6.08
CA VAL A 301 -5.92 20.77 -5.85
C VAL A 301 -5.11 20.91 -7.14
N THR A 302 -4.94 19.82 -7.89
CA THR A 302 -4.19 19.87 -9.15
C THR A 302 -4.94 20.64 -10.24
N GLN A 303 -6.28 20.57 -10.26
CA GLN A 303 -7.12 21.36 -11.15
C GLN A 303 -7.01 22.84 -10.80
N LEU A 304 -7.12 23.19 -9.51
CA LEU A 304 -6.92 24.58 -9.08
C LEU A 304 -5.54 25.10 -9.46
N MET A 305 -4.48 24.28 -9.36
CA MET A 305 -3.15 24.68 -9.81
C MET A 305 -3.09 24.94 -11.32
N ARG A 306 -3.85 24.19 -12.15
CA ARG A 306 -3.97 24.49 -13.59
C ARG A 306 -4.73 25.78 -13.84
N ASP A 307 -5.80 26.02 -13.10
CA ASP A 307 -6.59 27.26 -13.19
C ASP A 307 -5.73 28.48 -12.80
N ILE A 308 -4.97 28.39 -11.71
CA ILE A 308 -4.00 29.41 -11.27
C ILE A 308 -2.93 29.68 -12.33
N ALA A 309 -2.35 28.63 -12.92
CA ALA A 309 -1.33 28.77 -13.95
C ALA A 309 -1.89 29.45 -15.21
N LYS A 310 -3.10 29.10 -15.63
CA LYS A 310 -3.80 29.75 -16.74
C LYS A 310 -4.11 31.21 -16.43
N ALA A 311 -4.65 31.51 -15.25
CA ALA A 311 -4.92 32.88 -14.82
C ALA A 311 -3.65 33.74 -14.78
N GLY A 312 -2.53 33.19 -14.31
CA GLY A 312 -1.23 33.84 -14.34
C GLY A 312 -0.76 34.12 -15.77
N ALA A 313 -0.93 33.19 -16.71
CA ALA A 313 -0.58 33.38 -18.11
C ALA A 313 -1.47 34.44 -18.79
N ASP A 314 -2.79 34.39 -18.58
CA ASP A 314 -3.77 35.30 -19.18
C ASP A 314 -3.60 36.75 -18.66
N SER A 315 -3.17 36.92 -17.41
CA SER A 315 -2.91 38.22 -16.79
C SER A 315 -1.49 38.75 -16.99
N GLY A 316 -0.56 37.94 -17.52
CA GLY A 316 0.88 38.25 -17.57
C GLY A 316 1.58 38.20 -16.21
N GLU A 317 0.93 37.63 -15.19
CA GLU A 317 1.43 37.47 -13.81
C GLU A 317 1.77 35.99 -13.48
N GLU A 318 2.43 35.26 -14.39
CA GLU A 318 2.63 33.78 -14.29
C GLU A 318 2.99 33.26 -12.89
N GLN A 319 4.08 33.79 -12.30
CA GLN A 319 4.54 33.48 -10.93
C GLN A 319 4.26 34.62 -9.95
N ALA A 320 3.62 35.68 -10.42
CA ALA A 320 3.30 36.84 -9.63
C ALA A 320 1.84 36.84 -9.18
N LEU A 321 0.94 35.99 -9.69
CA LEU A 321 -0.46 36.00 -9.27
C LEU A 321 -0.60 35.93 -7.74
N SER A 322 -1.35 36.87 -7.14
CA SER A 322 -1.54 36.95 -5.69
C SER A 322 -2.47 35.82 -5.21
N ILE A 323 -2.03 35.02 -4.25
CA ILE A 323 -2.76 33.84 -3.76
C ILE A 323 -2.77 33.84 -2.24
N THR A 324 -3.95 33.66 -1.64
CA THR A 324 -4.11 33.59 -0.19
C THR A 324 -4.66 32.23 0.24
N ILE A 325 -3.99 31.57 1.19
CA ILE A 325 -4.36 30.22 1.66
C ILE A 325 -4.46 30.21 3.18
N ASP A 326 -5.64 29.88 3.69
CA ASP A 326 -5.85 29.66 5.12
C ASP A 326 -5.02 28.47 5.62
N GLN A 327 -4.07 28.73 6.53
CA GLN A 327 -3.18 27.71 7.10
C GLN A 327 -3.76 26.97 8.31
N THR A 328 -5.01 27.24 8.68
CA THR A 328 -5.68 26.60 9.83
C THR A 328 -5.49 25.09 9.80
N SER A 329 -5.14 24.49 10.94
CA SER A 329 -4.86 23.04 11.05
C SER A 329 -3.66 22.54 10.22
N GLY A 330 -2.67 23.40 9.91
CA GLY A 330 -1.50 22.99 9.14
C GLY A 330 -1.81 22.75 7.65
N PHE A 331 -2.81 23.45 7.15
CA PHE A 331 -3.30 23.36 5.77
C PHE A 331 -2.35 24.02 4.74
N THR A 332 -1.19 24.52 5.17
CA THR A 332 -0.12 25.02 4.30
C THR A 332 0.42 23.98 3.33
N TRP A 333 0.48 22.71 3.74
CA TRP A 333 0.89 21.60 2.86
C TRP A 333 -0.35 20.95 2.22
N PRO A 334 -0.34 20.72 0.89
CA PRO A 334 0.81 20.71 -0.01
C PRO A 334 1.05 22.04 -0.77
N TRP A 335 0.28 23.09 -0.52
CA TRP A 335 0.37 24.33 -1.28
C TRP A 335 1.76 24.95 -1.31
N ALA A 336 2.50 24.92 -0.20
CA ALA A 336 3.88 25.40 -0.15
C ALA A 336 4.79 24.71 -1.17
N TRP A 337 4.51 23.46 -1.57
CA TRP A 337 5.24 22.77 -2.62
C TRP A 337 4.84 23.22 -4.02
N TYR A 338 3.53 23.29 -4.28
CA TYR A 338 2.99 23.64 -5.59
C TYR A 338 3.23 25.11 -5.94
N LEU A 339 3.20 25.98 -4.94
CA LEU A 339 3.36 27.41 -5.07
C LEU A 339 4.78 27.91 -4.73
N ARG A 340 5.76 27.00 -4.59
CA ARG A 340 7.14 27.35 -4.18
C ARG A 340 7.83 28.37 -5.10
N ASP A 341 7.41 28.42 -6.37
CA ASP A 341 7.97 29.29 -7.40
C ASP A 341 7.15 30.61 -7.54
N TYR A 342 6.03 30.75 -6.80
CA TYR A 342 5.19 31.95 -6.81
C TYR A 342 5.68 32.98 -5.79
N THR A 343 5.68 34.26 -6.18
CA THR A 343 6.29 35.35 -5.43
C THR A 343 5.32 36.10 -4.49
N ARG A 344 4.00 36.00 -4.74
CA ARG A 344 2.96 36.68 -3.94
C ARG A 344 1.97 35.68 -3.32
N VAL A 345 2.46 34.83 -2.42
CA VAL A 345 1.63 33.83 -1.72
C VAL A 345 1.61 34.10 -0.22
N ASN A 346 0.41 34.18 0.35
CA ASN A 346 0.21 34.43 1.77
C ASN A 346 -0.49 33.25 2.46
N TYR A 347 -0.08 32.96 3.69
CA TYR A 347 -0.63 31.88 4.52
C TYR A 347 -1.22 32.40 5.84
N PRO A 348 -2.29 33.23 5.82
CA PRO A 348 -2.93 33.68 7.07
C PRO A 348 -3.63 32.51 7.78
N SER A 349 -3.87 32.64 9.09
CA SER A 349 -4.76 31.71 9.81
C SER A 349 -6.07 32.39 10.14
N TYR A 350 -7.20 31.80 9.74
CA TYR A 350 -8.54 32.30 10.06
C TYR A 350 -9.18 31.62 11.29
N SER A 351 -8.37 30.94 12.11
CA SER A 351 -8.86 30.17 13.27
C SER A 351 -9.41 31.03 14.42
N GLY A 352 -8.87 32.23 14.63
CA GLY A 352 -9.08 33.04 15.84
C GLY A 352 -10.20 34.11 15.82
N SER A 353 -10.54 34.71 14.67
CA SER A 353 -11.56 35.78 14.57
C SER A 353 -12.18 35.86 13.16
N THR A 354 -13.35 36.50 13.05
CA THR A 354 -14.01 36.83 11.77
C THR A 354 -13.11 37.73 10.93
N LEU A 355 -13.12 37.50 9.62
CA LEU A 355 -12.31 38.26 8.67
C LEU A 355 -12.87 39.67 8.50
N GLU A 356 -12.12 40.69 8.93
CA GLU A 356 -12.57 42.10 8.85
C GLU A 356 -12.47 42.69 7.43
N GLN A 357 -11.48 42.26 6.65
CA GLN A 357 -11.27 42.72 5.28
C GLN A 357 -10.86 41.55 4.39
N ALA A 358 -11.41 41.51 3.18
CA ALA A 358 -11.02 40.53 2.17
C ALA A 358 -9.55 40.71 1.74
N PRO A 359 -8.80 39.62 1.51
CA PRO A 359 -7.44 39.70 0.98
C PRO A 359 -7.40 40.33 -0.40
N ASP A 360 -6.32 41.04 -0.75
CA ASP A 360 -6.08 41.52 -2.11
C ASP A 360 -5.43 40.41 -2.97
N SER A 361 -6.20 39.35 -3.20
CA SER A 361 -5.79 38.19 -3.99
C SER A 361 -6.94 37.73 -4.88
N PRO A 362 -6.75 37.47 -6.18
CA PRO A 362 -7.79 36.89 -7.05
C PRO A 362 -8.19 35.47 -6.67
N VAL A 363 -7.36 34.78 -5.87
CA VAL A 363 -7.61 33.41 -5.39
C VAL A 363 -7.45 33.35 -3.88
N VAL A 364 -8.51 32.93 -3.18
CA VAL A 364 -8.52 32.71 -1.74
C VAL A 364 -9.01 31.29 -1.44
N VAL A 365 -8.20 30.49 -0.76
CA VAL A 365 -8.55 29.15 -0.32
C VAL A 365 -8.74 29.16 1.19
N VAL A 366 -9.94 28.80 1.64
CA VAL A 366 -10.34 28.86 3.05
C VAL A 366 -10.57 27.45 3.57
N HIS A 367 -10.01 27.12 4.74
CA HIS A 367 -10.28 25.83 5.36
C HIS A 367 -11.77 25.71 5.72
N SER A 368 -12.42 24.58 5.45
CA SER A 368 -13.86 24.34 5.71
C SER A 368 -14.35 24.79 7.10
N ASN A 369 -13.59 24.49 8.16
CA ASN A 369 -13.85 24.96 9.53
C ASN A 369 -14.05 26.48 9.71
N ASN A 370 -13.55 27.29 8.79
CA ASN A 370 -13.62 28.76 8.86
C ASN A 370 -14.55 29.38 7.82
N GLN A 371 -15.13 28.60 6.89
CA GLN A 371 -15.98 29.14 5.82
C GLN A 371 -17.08 30.04 6.39
N ALA A 372 -17.87 29.54 7.35
CA ALA A 372 -18.97 30.30 7.96
C ALA A 372 -18.53 31.62 8.65
N LYS A 373 -17.25 31.79 8.98
CA LYS A 373 -16.70 33.01 9.59
C LYS A 373 -16.22 34.05 8.58
N VAL A 374 -16.01 33.64 7.32
CA VAL A 374 -15.42 34.49 6.28
C VAL A 374 -16.34 34.69 5.08
N ASP A 375 -17.37 33.85 4.93
CA ASP A 375 -18.29 33.86 3.79
C ASP A 375 -18.97 35.24 3.62
N ASP A 376 -19.49 35.82 4.70
CA ASP A 376 -20.14 37.14 4.67
C ASP A 376 -19.23 38.25 4.13
N THR A 377 -17.90 38.11 4.31
CA THR A 377 -16.89 39.07 3.86
C THR A 377 -16.42 38.77 2.43
N LEU A 378 -16.36 37.50 2.02
CA LEU A 378 -15.77 37.08 0.74
C LEU A 378 -16.81 36.92 -0.39
N SER A 379 -17.99 36.37 -0.11
CA SER A 379 -19.03 36.09 -1.11
C SER A 379 -19.47 37.31 -1.93
N PRO A 380 -19.50 38.55 -1.40
CA PRO A 380 -19.79 39.74 -2.21
C PRO A 380 -18.74 40.08 -3.29
N ILE A 381 -17.51 39.56 -3.18
CA ILE A 381 -16.37 39.91 -4.05
C ILE A 381 -16.03 38.76 -5.01
N TYR A 382 -16.07 37.52 -4.52
CA TYR A 382 -15.55 36.32 -5.19
C TYR A 382 -16.65 35.39 -5.74
N GLY A 383 -17.91 35.81 -5.74
CA GLY A 383 -19.00 34.92 -6.11
C GLY A 383 -19.17 33.74 -5.14
N ASP A 384 -19.85 32.69 -5.62
CA ASP A 384 -20.21 31.54 -4.78
C ASP A 384 -19.00 30.68 -4.42
N ALA A 385 -18.88 30.35 -3.13
CA ALA A 385 -17.81 29.51 -2.60
C ALA A 385 -17.88 28.08 -3.19
N GLU A 386 -16.81 27.65 -3.87
CA GLU A 386 -16.72 26.32 -4.44
C GLU A 386 -16.06 25.35 -3.44
N LEU A 387 -16.73 24.24 -3.13
CA LEU A 387 -16.14 23.20 -2.28
C LEU A 387 -15.07 22.43 -3.06
N ILE A 388 -13.84 22.48 -2.59
CA ILE A 388 -12.74 21.65 -3.08
C ILE A 388 -12.34 20.64 -2.00
N LYS A 389 -12.12 19.39 -2.40
CA LYS A 389 -11.46 18.41 -1.53
C LYS A 389 -9.99 18.79 -1.52
N HIS A 390 -9.34 18.87 -0.36
CA HIS A 390 -7.92 19.19 -0.30
C HIS A 390 -7.08 17.93 -0.11
N ARG A 391 -7.43 17.15 0.91
CA ARG A 391 -6.88 15.82 1.16
C ARG A 391 -8.02 14.84 1.29
N TRP A 392 -7.80 13.60 0.86
CA TRP A 392 -8.78 12.53 0.97
C TRP A 392 -8.11 11.19 1.22
N TRP A 393 -8.86 10.26 1.81
CA TRP A 393 -8.35 8.97 2.26
C TRP A 393 -9.39 7.85 2.15
N PHE A 394 -8.87 6.62 2.08
CA PHE A 394 -9.70 5.44 1.95
C PHE A 394 -10.67 5.30 3.14
N PRO A 395 -11.94 4.91 2.95
CA PRO A 395 -12.90 4.73 4.04
C PRO A 395 -12.57 3.51 4.90
N GLU A 396 -11.78 3.74 5.95
CA GLU A 396 -11.27 2.67 6.82
C GLU A 396 -12.36 1.97 7.65
N SER A 397 -13.53 2.60 7.82
CA SER A 397 -14.74 1.96 8.39
C SER A 397 -15.14 0.68 7.66
N THR A 398 -14.73 0.53 6.39
CA THR A 398 -14.96 -0.66 5.57
C THR A 398 -14.31 -1.92 6.17
N TYR A 399 -13.19 -1.79 6.89
CA TYR A 399 -12.47 -2.94 7.46
C TYR A 399 -12.17 -2.83 8.95
N ARG A 400 -12.13 -1.64 9.56
CA ARG A 400 -11.76 -1.45 10.98
C ARG A 400 -12.71 -2.14 11.97
N ASP A 401 -13.98 -2.31 11.60
CA ASP A 401 -15.01 -2.87 12.49
C ASP A 401 -15.24 -4.38 12.28
N VAL A 402 -14.32 -5.07 11.62
CA VAL A 402 -14.40 -6.51 11.39
C VAL A 402 -14.05 -7.25 12.69
N THR A 403 -15.03 -7.96 13.22
CA THR A 403 -14.85 -8.88 14.36
C THR A 403 -14.76 -10.32 13.87
N VAL A 404 -14.22 -11.23 14.69
CA VAL A 404 -14.17 -12.67 14.37
C VAL A 404 -15.59 -13.21 14.09
N VAL A 405 -16.59 -12.75 14.84
CA VAL A 405 -17.99 -13.14 14.62
C VAL A 405 -18.52 -12.64 13.27
N LYS A 406 -18.26 -11.37 12.91
CA LYS A 406 -18.63 -10.84 11.59
C LYS A 406 -17.92 -11.58 10.46
N LEU A 407 -16.65 -11.94 10.65
CA LEU A 407 -15.87 -12.70 9.68
C LEU A 407 -16.42 -14.12 9.47
N LEU A 408 -16.75 -14.83 10.55
CA LEU A 408 -17.37 -16.17 10.46
C LEU A 408 -18.77 -16.12 9.82
N LYS A 409 -19.58 -15.11 10.15
CA LYS A 409 -20.89 -14.90 9.49
C LYS A 409 -20.72 -14.55 8.01
N GLY A 410 -19.80 -13.64 7.70
CA GLY A 410 -19.48 -13.23 6.34
C GLY A 410 -18.94 -14.37 5.48
N ALA A 411 -18.21 -15.32 6.07
CA ALA A 411 -17.66 -16.48 5.36
C ALA A 411 -18.73 -17.38 4.72
N VAL A 412 -19.95 -17.40 5.26
CA VAL A 412 -21.09 -18.14 4.70
C VAL A 412 -22.14 -17.23 4.04
N ASP A 413 -21.99 -15.91 4.16
CA ASP A 413 -22.90 -14.94 3.56
C ASP A 413 -22.49 -14.62 2.12
N ARG A 414 -23.31 -15.08 1.18
CA ARG A 414 -23.14 -14.83 -0.24
C ARG A 414 -23.13 -13.33 -0.59
N LYS A 415 -23.91 -12.50 0.09
CA LYS A 415 -23.94 -11.04 -0.18
C LYS A 415 -22.65 -10.38 0.26
N ALA A 416 -22.11 -10.77 1.42
CA ALA A 416 -20.81 -10.30 1.88
C ALA A 416 -19.70 -10.64 0.87
N TRP A 417 -19.66 -11.89 0.39
CA TRP A 417 -18.68 -12.27 -0.63
C TRP A 417 -18.85 -11.55 -1.97
N ARG A 418 -20.08 -11.26 -2.40
CA ARG A 418 -20.33 -10.41 -3.59
C ARG A 418 -19.69 -9.03 -3.39
N SER A 419 -20.01 -8.36 -2.29
CA SER A 419 -19.44 -7.04 -1.99
C SER A 419 -17.90 -7.07 -1.94
N VAL A 420 -17.30 -8.10 -1.34
CA VAL A 420 -15.84 -8.27 -1.34
C VAL A 420 -15.30 -8.46 -2.76
N MET A 421 -15.99 -9.22 -3.62
CA MET A 421 -15.56 -9.41 -5.01
C MET A 421 -15.80 -8.19 -5.90
N ASP A 422 -16.89 -7.45 -5.70
CA ASP A 422 -17.16 -6.21 -6.42
C ASP A 422 -16.11 -5.15 -6.07
N TYR A 423 -15.64 -5.12 -4.82
CA TYR A 423 -14.48 -4.32 -4.45
C TYR A 423 -13.16 -4.87 -5.04
N TRP A 424 -12.90 -6.17 -4.88
CA TRP A 424 -11.65 -6.81 -5.32
C TRP A 424 -11.46 -6.75 -6.84
N LEU A 425 -12.53 -6.91 -7.60
CA LEU A 425 -12.53 -6.69 -9.05
C LEU A 425 -12.71 -5.20 -9.33
N TYR A 426 -13.84 -4.58 -9.05
CA TYR A 426 -14.21 -3.30 -9.67
C TYR A 426 -13.92 -2.06 -8.81
N ARG A 427 -13.42 -2.22 -7.58
CA ARG A 427 -13.28 -1.15 -6.57
C ARG A 427 -14.60 -0.49 -6.23
N GLU A 428 -15.69 -1.23 -6.39
CA GLU A 428 -17.04 -0.74 -6.13
C GLU A 428 -17.42 -0.82 -4.64
N GLY A 429 -18.40 -0.02 -4.26
CA GLY A 429 -19.03 -0.08 -2.94
C GLY A 429 -18.34 0.73 -1.85
N VAL A 430 -17.34 1.56 -2.15
CA VAL A 430 -16.63 2.41 -1.17
C VAL A 430 -16.65 3.92 -1.48
N ALA A 431 -17.01 4.31 -2.70
CA ALA A 431 -16.89 5.69 -3.19
C ALA A 431 -17.72 6.71 -2.37
N ASP A 432 -18.89 6.29 -1.90
CA ASP A 432 -19.84 7.07 -1.11
C ASP A 432 -19.36 7.40 0.30
N ARG A 433 -18.33 6.71 0.79
CA ARG A 433 -17.83 6.84 2.17
C ARG A 433 -16.44 7.44 2.27
N ILE A 434 -15.84 7.84 1.14
CA ILE A 434 -14.50 8.44 1.10
C ILE A 434 -14.41 9.59 2.09
N GLY A 435 -13.38 9.53 2.94
CA GLY A 435 -13.08 10.61 3.87
C GLY A 435 -12.32 11.73 3.17
N SER A 436 -12.62 12.98 3.51
CA SER A 436 -11.88 14.13 3.00
C SER A 436 -11.76 15.25 4.04
N GLU A 437 -10.68 16.01 3.91
CA GLU A 437 -10.49 17.33 4.49
C GLU A 437 -10.72 18.34 3.36
N ASN A 438 -11.69 19.24 3.55
CA ASN A 438 -12.17 20.12 2.49
C ASN A 438 -11.76 21.58 2.73
N ALA A 439 -11.71 22.34 1.64
CA ALA A 439 -11.61 23.79 1.62
C ALA A 439 -12.68 24.39 0.72
N TYR A 440 -12.89 25.69 0.88
CA TYR A 440 -13.71 26.50 0.00
C TYR A 440 -12.80 27.41 -0.81
N LEU A 441 -13.00 27.39 -2.11
CA LEU A 441 -12.33 28.22 -3.08
C LEU A 441 -13.20 29.44 -3.37
N TYR A 442 -12.60 30.62 -3.22
CA TYR A 442 -13.15 31.91 -3.58
C TYR A 442 -12.26 32.49 -4.69
N VAL A 443 -12.84 32.72 -5.87
CA VAL A 443 -12.13 33.27 -7.04
C VAL A 443 -12.94 34.40 -7.65
N LEU A 444 -12.31 35.40 -8.27
CA LEU A 444 -13.08 36.49 -8.88
C LEU A 444 -14.05 35.95 -9.97
N PRO A 445 -15.20 36.60 -10.24
CA PRO A 445 -16.22 36.10 -11.17
C PRO A 445 -15.71 35.73 -12.57
N ASP A 446 -14.67 36.41 -13.07
CA ASP A 446 -14.07 36.18 -14.38
C ASP A 446 -12.79 35.32 -14.33
N PHE A 447 -12.57 34.57 -13.25
CA PHE A 447 -11.36 33.78 -13.07
C PHE A 447 -11.24 32.66 -14.12
N PRO A 448 -10.15 32.60 -14.91
CA PRO A 448 -9.98 31.59 -15.94
C PRO A 448 -9.97 30.16 -15.40
N ARG A 449 -10.73 29.27 -16.04
CA ARG A 449 -10.71 27.82 -15.77
C ARG A 449 -9.93 27.09 -16.86
N ALA A 450 -9.01 26.22 -16.46
CA ALA A 450 -8.34 25.30 -17.37
C ALA A 450 -9.28 24.15 -17.72
N SER A 451 -9.08 23.52 -18.89
CA SER A 451 -9.79 22.28 -19.21
C SER A 451 -9.45 21.20 -18.19
N ASN A 452 -10.40 20.31 -17.92
CA ASN A 452 -10.13 19.15 -17.09
C ASN A 452 -9.07 18.28 -17.76
N ALA A 453 -8.22 17.64 -16.96
CA ALA A 453 -7.19 16.73 -17.47
C ALA A 453 -7.78 15.43 -18.06
N ASP A 454 -9.07 15.16 -17.82
CA ASP A 454 -9.79 13.97 -18.26
C ASP A 454 -10.64 14.18 -19.54
N ASP A 455 -10.60 15.39 -20.14
CA ASP A 455 -11.08 15.69 -21.51
C ASP A 455 -9.91 15.68 -22.49
#